data_AF-A0A4V1UQ57-F1
#
_entry.id   AF-A0A4V1UQ57-F1
#
_cell.length_a   1.000
_cell.length_b   1.000
_cell.length_c   1.000
_cell.angle_alpha   90.00
_cell.angle_beta   90.00
_cell.angle_gamma   90.00
#
_symmetry.space_group_name_H-M   'P 1'
#
loop_
_entity.id
_entity.type
_entity.pdbx_description
1 polymer ?
#
loop_
_entity_poly.entity_id
_entity_poly.type
_entity_poly.pdbx_seq_one_letter_code
_entity_poly.pdbx_strand_id
1 'polypeptide(L)'
;LINRLDRGDVFPGRELTDREKNYFREGNLVALREMALREAAGRVDEDLIEYRREKRIEKPWAAQDRVMICISPTRSSLRLIRRGWRMGQRMHGEVLAVHVEDGSNTGDHAAKILEEDFALCERLGIENHRLKGDLAATLVKFARERNVTAVILGHPERSRLQELLKPSILTELARELRTVDIIVVSTETVPA
;
A
#
# COMPACT_ATOMS: atom_id res chain seq x y z
N LEU A 1 -3.41 -31.61 9.28
CA LEU A 1 -2.71 -31.33 10.55
C LEU A 1 -3.05 -32.37 11.60
N ILE A 2 -4.32 -32.55 11.99
CA ILE A 2 -4.78 -33.67 12.87
C ILE A 2 -4.22 -35.02 12.40
N ASN A 3 -4.54 -35.43 11.17
CA ASN A 3 -4.03 -36.67 10.57
C ASN A 3 -2.49 -36.78 10.48
N ARG A 4 -1.74 -35.67 10.53
CA ARG A 4 -0.26 -35.68 10.48
C ARG A 4 0.33 -35.75 11.89
N LEU A 5 -0.32 -35.12 12.86
CA LEU A 5 0.01 -35.25 14.27
C LEU A 5 -0.24 -36.70 14.75
N ASP A 6 -1.37 -37.28 14.36
CA ASP A 6 -1.75 -38.67 14.71
C ASP A 6 -0.82 -39.72 14.10
N ARG A 7 -0.21 -39.40 12.95
CA ARG A 7 0.79 -40.26 12.29
C ARG A 7 2.21 -40.07 12.84
N GLY A 8 2.42 -39.11 13.74
CA GLY A 8 3.75 -38.79 14.29
C GLY A 8 4.63 -37.95 13.36
N ASP A 9 4.11 -37.43 12.24
CA ASP A 9 4.88 -36.69 11.23
C ASP A 9 5.40 -35.32 11.73
N VAL A 10 4.88 -34.83 12.86
CA VAL A 10 5.22 -33.53 13.46
C VAL A 10 6.21 -33.68 14.62
N PHE A 11 6.16 -34.81 15.34
CA PHE A 11 7.07 -35.14 16.44
C PHE A 11 7.60 -36.57 16.28
N PRO A 12 8.48 -36.82 15.30
CA PRO A 12 9.01 -38.15 15.07
C PRO A 12 9.84 -38.63 16.27
N GLY A 13 9.49 -39.79 16.82
CA GLY A 13 10.25 -40.45 17.88
C GLY A 13 10.04 -39.92 19.31
N ARG A 14 9.03 -39.06 19.55
CA ARG A 14 8.70 -38.56 20.90
C ARG A 14 7.21 -38.62 21.17
N GLU A 15 6.82 -39.15 22.33
CA GLU A 15 5.44 -39.08 22.81
C GLU A 15 5.09 -37.67 23.28
N LEU A 16 3.87 -37.23 22.93
CA LEU A 16 3.32 -35.95 23.36
C LEU A 16 2.97 -35.98 24.85
N THR A 17 3.43 -34.97 25.58
CA THR A 17 3.01 -34.71 26.95
C THR A 17 1.53 -34.29 27.01
N ASP A 18 0.89 -34.44 28.17
CA ASP A 18 -0.53 -34.08 28.33
C ASP A 18 -0.80 -32.58 28.09
N ARG A 19 0.19 -31.72 28.33
CA ARG A 19 0.14 -30.30 27.97
C ARG A 19 0.11 -30.08 26.46
N GLU A 20 0.91 -30.81 25.70
CA GLU A 20 0.95 -30.73 24.24
C GLU A 20 -0.35 -31.27 23.64
N LYS A 21 -0.88 -32.39 24.16
CA LYS A 21 -2.19 -32.92 23.76
C LYS A 21 -3.33 -31.92 24.00
N ASN A 22 -3.27 -31.19 25.12
CA ASN A 22 -4.26 -30.16 25.43
C ASN A 22 -4.13 -28.92 24.52
N TYR A 23 -2.92 -28.58 24.09
CA TYR A 23 -2.66 -27.48 23.16
C TYR A 23 -3.10 -27.82 21.73
N PHE A 24 -2.97 -29.07 21.28
CA PHE A 24 -3.36 -29.51 19.94
C PHE A 24 -4.81 -30.04 19.84
N ARG A 25 -5.74 -29.42 20.59
CA ARG A 25 -7.17 -29.67 20.40
C ARG A 25 -7.66 -29.11 19.06
N GLU A 26 -8.78 -29.63 18.58
CA GLU A 26 -9.36 -29.31 17.27
C GLU A 26 -9.44 -27.81 16.99
N GLY A 27 -9.94 -27.01 17.93
CA GLY A 27 -10.01 -25.55 17.79
C GLY A 27 -8.66 -24.86 17.61
N ASN A 28 -7.64 -25.28 18.35
CA ASN A 28 -6.29 -24.72 18.23
C ASN A 28 -5.60 -25.18 16.95
N LEU A 29 -5.85 -26.41 16.50
CA LEU A 29 -5.34 -26.92 15.22
C LEU A 29 -5.96 -26.21 14.01
N VAL A 30 -7.22 -25.80 14.11
CA VAL A 30 -7.87 -24.95 13.10
C VAL A 30 -7.21 -23.57 13.04
N ALA A 31 -6.97 -22.94 14.21
CA ALA A 31 -6.28 -21.65 14.27
C ALA A 31 -4.84 -21.74 13.74
N LEU A 32 -4.09 -22.78 14.11
CA LEU A 32 -2.75 -23.03 13.58
C LEU A 32 -2.76 -23.29 12.07
N ARG A 33 -3.80 -23.96 11.55
CA ARG A 33 -3.97 -24.15 10.11
C ARG A 33 -4.23 -22.83 9.39
N GLU A 34 -5.06 -21.97 9.94
CA GLU A 34 -5.33 -20.64 9.37
C GLU A 34 -4.06 -19.79 9.36
N MET A 35 -3.31 -19.75 10.47
CA MET A 35 -2.03 -19.05 10.57
C MET A 35 -1.00 -19.61 9.59
N ALA A 36 -0.86 -20.93 9.51
CA ALA A 36 0.08 -21.57 8.59
C ALA A 36 -0.30 -21.34 7.11
N LEU A 37 -1.59 -21.27 6.78
CA LEU A 37 -2.04 -20.95 5.42
C LEU A 37 -1.83 -19.47 5.08
N ARG A 38 -2.04 -18.54 6.03
CA ARG A 38 -1.68 -17.12 5.84
C ARG A 38 -0.18 -16.95 5.64
N GLU A 39 0.64 -17.64 6.42
CA GLU A 39 2.10 -17.63 6.29
C GLU A 39 2.56 -18.25 4.96
N ALA A 40 1.98 -19.39 4.56
CA ALA A 40 2.28 -20.03 3.28
C ALA A 40 1.87 -19.15 2.09
N ALA A 41 0.71 -18.48 2.18
CA ALA A 41 0.30 -17.52 1.17
C ALA A 41 1.29 -16.34 1.06
N GLY A 42 1.84 -15.87 2.18
CA GLY A 42 2.91 -14.86 2.17
C GLY A 42 4.23 -15.35 1.56
N ARG A 43 4.59 -16.63 1.75
CA ARG A 43 5.86 -17.19 1.23
C ARG A 43 5.84 -17.57 -0.25
N VAL A 44 4.68 -17.86 -0.84
CA VAL A 44 4.56 -18.12 -2.28
C VAL A 44 5.01 -16.92 -3.12
N ASP A 45 4.93 -15.71 -2.58
CA ASP A 45 5.44 -14.50 -3.22
C ASP A 45 6.98 -14.36 -3.13
N GLU A 46 7.61 -14.85 -2.05
CA GLU A 46 9.07 -14.83 -1.85
C GLU A 46 9.80 -15.81 -2.78
N ASP A 47 9.29 -17.04 -2.93
CA ASP A 47 9.83 -18.04 -3.87
C ASP A 47 9.75 -17.55 -5.33
N LEU A 48 8.75 -16.73 -5.64
CA LEU A 48 8.60 -16.08 -6.94
C LEU A 48 9.70 -15.03 -7.20
N ILE A 49 10.18 -14.34 -6.15
CA ILE A 49 11.26 -13.34 -6.24
C ILE A 49 12.61 -14.03 -6.49
N GLU A 50 12.87 -15.17 -5.86
CA GLU A 50 14.10 -15.94 -6.05
C GLU A 50 14.15 -16.59 -7.45
N TYR A 51 13.02 -17.11 -7.92
CA TYR A 51 12.86 -17.62 -9.29
C TYR A 51 13.10 -16.54 -10.37
N ARG A 52 12.75 -15.27 -10.10
CA ARG A 52 13.03 -14.12 -11.01
C ARG A 52 14.52 -13.88 -11.20
N ARG A 53 15.34 -14.01 -10.14
CA ARG A 53 16.78 -13.78 -10.22
C ARG A 53 17.48 -14.80 -11.11
N GLU A 54 17.02 -16.04 -11.09
CA GLU A 54 17.62 -17.13 -11.89
C GLU A 54 17.22 -17.09 -13.37
N LYS A 55 16.00 -16.65 -13.71
CA LYS A 55 15.44 -16.81 -15.07
C LYS A 55 15.61 -15.63 -16.03
N ARG A 56 16.16 -14.48 -15.60
CA ARG A 56 16.41 -13.26 -16.44
C ARG A 56 15.28 -12.94 -17.43
N ILE A 57 14.05 -12.83 -16.92
CA ILE A 57 12.87 -12.54 -17.75
C ILE A 57 12.78 -11.02 -18.00
N GLU A 58 12.88 -10.60 -19.26
CA GLU A 58 13.02 -9.18 -19.69
C GLU A 58 11.70 -8.41 -19.91
N LYS A 59 10.52 -8.98 -19.63
CA LYS A 59 9.24 -8.27 -19.75
C LYS A 59 8.61 -8.02 -18.37
N PRO A 60 8.06 -6.82 -18.10
CA PRO A 60 7.47 -6.50 -16.82
C PRO A 60 6.19 -7.31 -16.66
N TRP A 61 6.23 -8.31 -15.78
CA TRP A 61 5.02 -9.01 -15.39
C TRP A 61 4.16 -8.07 -14.55
N ALA A 62 2.84 -8.12 -14.74
CA ALA A 62 1.82 -7.47 -13.92
C ALA A 62 1.73 -8.05 -12.47
N ALA A 63 2.86 -8.43 -11.87
CA ALA A 63 2.96 -9.22 -10.64
C ALA A 63 3.76 -8.52 -9.54
N GLN A 64 3.89 -7.20 -9.59
CA GLN A 64 4.27 -6.45 -8.41
C GLN A 64 3.33 -5.26 -8.30
N ASP A 65 2.61 -5.21 -7.19
CA ASP A 65 1.76 -4.07 -6.90
C ASP A 65 2.61 -2.80 -6.87
N ARG A 66 2.06 -1.72 -7.40
CA ARG A 66 2.71 -0.42 -7.37
C ARG A 66 1.73 0.59 -6.84
N VAL A 67 2.09 1.17 -5.70
CA VAL A 67 1.25 2.06 -4.92
C VAL A 67 1.73 3.48 -5.12
N MET A 68 0.85 4.34 -5.65
CA MET A 68 1.10 5.77 -5.79
C MET A 68 0.44 6.54 -4.66
N ILE A 69 1.23 7.21 -3.82
CA ILE A 69 0.75 8.12 -2.79
C ILE A 69 0.74 9.54 -3.38
N CYS A 70 -0.44 10.13 -3.50
CA CYS A 70 -0.57 11.52 -3.94
C CYS A 70 -0.38 12.46 -2.75
N ILE A 71 0.67 13.26 -2.78
CA ILE A 71 1.05 14.16 -1.69
C ILE A 71 0.54 15.58 -2.00
N SER A 72 -0.16 16.16 -1.03
CA SER A 72 -0.49 17.58 -1.00
C SER A 72 -0.03 18.15 0.33
N PRO A 73 0.65 19.31 0.36
CA PRO A 73 1.21 19.90 1.58
C PRO A 73 0.09 20.38 2.51
N THR A 74 -0.34 19.48 3.39
CA THR A 74 -1.45 19.66 4.33
C THR A 74 -1.00 19.17 5.70
N ARG A 75 -1.73 19.52 6.77
CA ARG A 75 -1.35 19.06 8.13
C ARG A 75 -1.38 17.54 8.28
N SER A 76 -2.05 16.85 7.37
CA SER A 76 -2.34 15.43 7.45
C SER A 76 -1.56 14.58 6.43
N SER A 77 -0.69 15.20 5.62
CA SER A 77 0.16 14.53 4.62
C SER A 77 1.11 13.48 5.21
N LEU A 78 1.76 13.77 6.35
CA LEU A 78 2.63 12.81 7.05
C LEU A 78 1.90 11.51 7.41
N ARG A 79 0.63 11.61 7.81
CA ARG A 79 -0.21 10.45 8.14
C ARG A 79 -0.55 9.66 6.88
N LEU A 80 -0.88 10.36 5.80
CA LEU A 80 -1.13 9.76 4.49
C LEU A 80 0.09 8.96 4.02
N ILE A 81 1.29 9.56 4.05
CA ILE A 81 2.55 8.92 3.65
C ILE A 81 2.80 7.66 4.47
N ARG A 82 2.74 7.76 5.81
CA ARG A 82 2.96 6.58 6.69
C ARG A 82 1.93 5.48 6.50
N ARG A 83 0.69 5.83 6.18
CA ARG A 83 -0.37 4.84 5.94
C ARG A 83 -0.20 4.21 4.57
N GLY A 84 0.08 5.00 3.54
CA GLY A 84 0.33 4.51 2.19
C GLY A 84 1.56 3.64 2.11
N TRP A 85 2.65 4.03 2.78
CA TRP A 85 3.86 3.20 2.88
C TRP A 85 3.54 1.84 3.51
N ARG A 86 2.83 1.80 4.65
CA ARG A 86 2.40 0.53 5.28
C ARG A 86 1.50 -0.32 4.39
N MET A 87 0.72 0.31 3.51
CA MET A 87 -0.11 -0.41 2.54
C MET A 87 0.74 -1.05 1.45
N GLY A 88 1.68 -0.29 0.87
CA GLY A 88 2.63 -0.82 -0.10
C GLY A 88 3.46 -1.98 0.45
N GLN A 89 3.95 -1.86 1.70
CA GLN A 89 4.67 -2.96 2.36
C GLN A 89 3.84 -4.23 2.49
N ARG A 90 2.54 -4.12 2.79
CA ARG A 90 1.63 -5.29 2.86
C ARG A 90 1.29 -5.88 1.50
N MET A 91 1.37 -5.08 0.44
CA MET A 91 1.18 -5.52 -0.94
C MET A 91 2.47 -6.05 -1.57
N HIS A 92 3.59 -6.06 -0.81
CA HIS A 92 4.94 -6.36 -1.33
C HIS A 92 5.28 -5.52 -2.58
N GLY A 93 4.69 -4.32 -2.63
CA GLY A 93 4.66 -3.46 -3.79
C GLY A 93 5.62 -2.29 -3.69
N GLU A 94 6.01 -1.77 -4.85
CA GLU A 94 6.79 -0.54 -4.94
C GLU A 94 5.92 0.66 -4.57
N VAL A 95 6.48 1.62 -3.84
CA VAL A 95 5.76 2.81 -3.40
C VAL A 95 6.37 4.05 -4.06
N LEU A 96 5.51 4.85 -4.70
CA LEU A 96 5.86 6.11 -5.34
C LEU A 96 5.14 7.25 -4.63
N ALA A 97 5.86 8.34 -4.34
CA ALA A 97 5.32 9.58 -3.81
C ALA A 97 5.21 10.61 -4.93
N VAL A 98 4.01 11.12 -5.21
CA VAL A 98 3.75 12.02 -6.34
C VAL A 98 3.09 13.30 -5.85
N HIS A 99 3.68 14.44 -6.18
CA HIS A 99 3.08 15.76 -6.03
C HIS A 99 2.91 16.40 -7.42
N VAL A 100 1.77 17.04 -7.66
CA VAL A 100 1.53 17.82 -8.88
C VAL A 100 1.35 19.29 -8.51
N GLU A 101 2.19 20.13 -9.09
CA GLU A 101 2.08 21.58 -9.03
C GLU A 101 1.12 22.05 -10.13
N ASP A 102 -0.03 22.61 -9.75
CA ASP A 102 -1.09 23.08 -10.65
C ASP A 102 -0.94 24.57 -11.06
N GLY A 103 0.22 25.15 -10.80
CA GLY A 103 0.52 26.56 -11.09
C GLY A 103 -0.09 27.55 -10.09
N SER A 104 -0.78 27.08 -9.05
CA SER A 104 -1.09 27.93 -7.90
C SER A 104 0.18 28.28 -7.13
N ASN A 105 0.25 29.51 -6.62
CA ASN A 105 1.44 29.96 -5.89
C ASN A 105 1.46 29.26 -4.52
N THR A 106 2.25 28.20 -4.40
CA THR A 106 2.47 27.49 -3.14
C THR A 106 3.16 28.44 -2.17
N GLY A 107 2.45 28.92 -1.16
CA GLY A 107 3.05 29.79 -0.15
C GLY A 107 4.19 29.10 0.60
N ASP A 108 5.14 29.89 1.12
CA ASP A 108 6.38 29.40 1.77
C ASP A 108 6.14 28.30 2.82
N HIS A 109 5.04 28.40 3.57
CA HIS A 109 4.67 27.39 4.57
C HIS A 109 4.33 26.02 3.94
N ALA A 110 3.56 26.02 2.85
CA ALA A 110 3.19 24.79 2.15
C ALA A 110 4.39 24.17 1.43
N ALA A 111 5.29 25.00 0.88
CA ALA A 111 6.55 24.53 0.31
C ALA A 111 7.41 23.81 1.36
N LYS A 112 7.53 24.39 2.57
CA LYS A 112 8.26 23.75 3.67
C LYS A 112 7.67 22.40 4.08
N ILE A 113 6.34 22.30 4.20
CA ILE A 113 5.66 21.03 4.50
C ILE A 113 5.97 19.99 3.42
N LEU A 114 5.93 20.37 2.14
CA LEU A 114 6.22 19.47 1.04
C LEU A 114 7.66 18.94 1.09
N GLU A 115 8.64 19.77 1.44
CA GLU A 115 10.02 19.33 1.62
C GLU A 115 10.16 18.34 2.80
N GLU A 116 9.46 18.58 3.91
CA GLU A 116 9.46 17.66 5.06
C GLU A 116 8.81 16.31 4.72
N ASP A 117 7.75 16.33 3.91
CA ASP A 117 7.05 15.15 3.40
C ASP A 117 7.93 14.33 2.47
N PHE A 118 8.63 14.96 1.52
CA PHE A 118 9.55 14.27 0.63
C PHE A 118 10.79 13.73 1.35
N ALA A 119 11.31 14.47 2.33
CA ALA A 119 12.38 13.97 3.18
C ALA A 119 11.92 12.73 3.99
N LEU A 120 10.65 12.66 4.41
CA LEU A 120 10.10 11.45 5.03
C LEU A 120 10.03 10.30 4.03
N CYS A 121 9.55 10.56 2.81
CA CYS A 121 9.47 9.55 1.76
C CYS A 121 10.84 8.93 1.45
N GLU A 122 11.88 9.76 1.31
CA GLU A 122 13.26 9.29 1.12
C GLU A 122 13.75 8.40 2.26
N ARG A 123 13.51 8.79 3.52
CA ARG A 123 13.86 7.97 4.69
C ARG A 123 13.14 6.61 4.71
N LEU A 124 11.97 6.52 4.08
CA LEU A 124 11.17 5.31 3.95
C LEU A 124 11.49 4.51 2.67
N GLY A 125 12.46 4.97 1.85
CA GLY A 125 12.82 4.35 0.59
C GLY A 125 11.76 4.52 -0.51
N ILE A 126 10.92 5.55 -0.43
CA ILE A 126 9.90 5.88 -1.41
C ILE A 126 10.50 6.81 -2.48
N GLU A 127 10.30 6.50 -3.76
CA GLU A 127 10.73 7.37 -4.87
C GLU A 127 9.83 8.61 -4.96
N ASN A 128 10.44 9.80 -5.00
CA ASN A 128 9.75 11.09 -5.03
C ASN A 128 9.60 11.63 -6.46
N HIS A 129 8.41 12.10 -6.81
CA HIS A 129 8.10 12.71 -8.09
C HIS A 129 7.38 14.05 -7.91
N ARG A 130 7.97 15.11 -8.47
CA ARG A 130 7.35 16.43 -8.61
C ARG A 130 6.99 16.64 -10.06
N LEU A 131 5.70 16.75 -10.34
CA LEU A 131 5.16 16.93 -11.68
C LEU A 131 4.49 18.30 -11.79
N LYS A 132 4.33 18.80 -13.00
CA LYS A 132 3.66 20.06 -13.30
C LYS A 132 2.55 19.83 -14.30
N GLY A 133 1.40 20.45 -14.07
CA GLY A 133 0.27 20.40 -15.00
C GLY A 133 -1.08 20.32 -14.29
N ASP A 134 -2.10 19.96 -15.05
CA ASP A 134 -3.43 19.70 -14.47
C ASP A 134 -3.36 18.48 -13.54
N LEU A 135 -3.87 18.63 -12.32
CA LEU A 135 -3.72 17.65 -11.25
C LEU A 135 -4.24 16.26 -11.65
N ALA A 136 -5.48 16.17 -12.14
CA ALA A 136 -6.09 14.88 -12.45
C ALA A 136 -5.44 14.25 -13.69
N ALA A 137 -5.31 15.02 -14.78
CA ALA A 137 -4.72 14.51 -16.02
C ALA A 137 -3.26 14.03 -15.82
N THR A 138 -2.48 14.77 -15.02
CA THR A 138 -1.08 14.43 -14.73
C THR A 138 -0.98 13.17 -13.88
N LEU A 139 -1.82 13.03 -12.85
CA LEU A 139 -1.87 11.81 -12.02
C LEU A 139 -2.29 10.58 -12.83
N VAL A 140 -3.31 10.70 -13.70
CA VAL A 140 -3.75 9.61 -14.59
C VAL A 140 -2.61 9.19 -15.52
N LYS A 141 -1.96 10.17 -16.16
CA LYS A 141 -0.85 9.92 -17.08
C LYS A 141 0.29 9.20 -16.37
N PHE A 142 0.72 9.72 -15.22
CA PHE A 142 1.80 9.12 -14.44
C PHE A 142 1.45 7.71 -13.94
N ALA A 143 0.22 7.49 -13.47
CA ALA A 143 -0.26 6.18 -13.04
C ALA A 143 -0.21 5.15 -14.17
N ARG A 144 -0.61 5.52 -15.39
CA ARG A 144 -0.54 4.65 -16.57
C ARG A 144 0.91 4.38 -17.00
N GLU A 145 1.74 5.41 -17.08
CA GLU A 145 3.16 5.28 -17.47
C GLU A 145 3.96 4.40 -16.50
N ARG A 146 3.64 4.50 -15.21
CA ARG A 146 4.28 3.68 -14.17
C ARG A 146 3.49 2.40 -13.88
N ASN A 147 2.44 2.03 -14.60
CA ASN A 147 1.65 0.81 -14.31
C ASN A 147 1.24 0.69 -12.83
N VAL A 148 0.75 1.78 -12.24
CA VAL A 148 0.27 1.83 -10.85
C VAL A 148 -0.96 0.94 -10.69
N THR A 149 -0.99 0.12 -9.63
CA THR A 149 -2.11 -0.77 -9.30
C THR A 149 -3.02 -0.21 -8.21
N ALA A 150 -2.50 0.68 -7.36
CA ALA A 150 -3.30 1.40 -6.36
C ALA A 150 -2.87 2.86 -6.21
N VAL A 151 -3.84 3.76 -6.13
CA VAL A 151 -3.67 5.20 -5.86
C VAL A 151 -4.20 5.51 -4.47
N ILE A 152 -3.37 6.17 -3.66
CA ILE A 152 -3.70 6.58 -2.30
C ILE A 152 -3.84 8.10 -2.25
N LEU A 153 -5.00 8.56 -1.81
CA LEU A 153 -5.39 9.96 -1.72
C LEU A 153 -5.73 10.31 -0.27
N GLY A 154 -5.36 11.51 0.18
CA GLY A 154 -5.88 12.06 1.43
C GLY A 154 -7.34 12.49 1.27
N HIS A 155 -8.12 12.42 2.35
CA HIS A 155 -9.44 13.03 2.35
C HIS A 155 -9.29 14.55 2.19
N PRO A 156 -9.96 15.17 1.21
CA PRO A 156 -9.82 16.60 0.98
C PRO A 156 -10.33 17.39 2.19
N GLU A 157 -9.52 18.33 2.70
CA GLU A 157 -9.92 19.28 3.75
C GLU A 157 -10.74 20.45 3.17
N ARG A 158 -11.66 20.18 2.23
CA ARG A 158 -12.47 21.23 1.59
C ARG A 158 -13.79 21.44 2.32
N SER A 159 -14.23 22.70 2.38
CA SER A 159 -15.60 23.05 2.80
C SER A 159 -16.62 22.52 1.78
N ARG A 160 -17.77 22.01 2.25
CA ARG A 160 -18.86 21.44 1.43
C ARG A 160 -19.30 22.31 0.24
N LEU A 161 -19.10 23.63 0.32
CA LEU A 161 -19.38 24.58 -0.77
C LEU A 161 -18.40 24.49 -1.95
N GLN A 162 -17.15 24.07 -1.72
CA GLN A 162 -16.13 23.92 -2.77
C GLN A 162 -16.24 22.58 -3.52
N GLU A 163 -16.99 21.60 -2.99
CA GLU A 163 -17.27 20.32 -3.64
C GLU A 163 -18.32 20.43 -4.75
N LEU A 164 -19.17 21.46 -4.73
CA LEU A 164 -20.28 21.64 -5.67
C LEU A 164 -19.87 22.21 -7.04
N LEU A 165 -18.67 22.80 -7.18
CA LEU A 165 -18.27 23.58 -8.36
C LEU A 165 -17.20 22.94 -9.25
N LYS A 166 -16.48 21.93 -8.77
CA LYS A 166 -15.50 21.18 -9.58
C LYS A 166 -15.74 19.68 -9.40
N PRO A 167 -15.66 18.87 -10.48
CA PRO A 167 -15.60 17.42 -10.34
C PRO A 167 -14.51 17.09 -9.32
N SER A 168 -14.84 16.26 -8.33
CA SER A 168 -13.83 15.80 -7.38
C SER A 168 -12.75 15.07 -8.16
N ILE A 169 -11.47 15.33 -7.84
CA ILE A 169 -10.33 14.60 -8.41
C ILE A 169 -10.55 13.09 -8.32
N LEU A 170 -11.21 12.65 -7.23
CA LEU A 170 -11.62 11.25 -7.04
C LEU A 170 -12.51 10.74 -8.17
N THR A 171 -13.51 11.53 -8.59
CA THR A 171 -14.44 11.17 -9.66
C THR A 171 -13.71 11.06 -11.00
N GLU A 172 -12.77 11.96 -11.27
CA GLU A 172 -12.00 11.94 -12.51
C GLU A 172 -11.02 10.76 -12.55
N LEU A 173 -10.30 10.52 -11.46
CA LEU A 173 -9.43 9.35 -11.33
C LEU A 173 -10.22 8.05 -11.44
N ALA A 174 -11.37 7.93 -10.79
CA ALA A 174 -12.22 6.73 -10.87
C ALA A 174 -12.76 6.50 -12.29
N ARG A 175 -13.04 7.57 -13.04
CA ARG A 175 -13.50 7.48 -14.43
C ARG A 175 -12.39 7.00 -15.37
N GLU A 176 -11.16 7.48 -15.18
CA GLU A 176 -10.01 7.25 -16.06
C GLU A 176 -9.17 6.02 -15.70
N LEU A 177 -9.13 5.62 -14.42
CA LEU A 177 -8.31 4.53 -13.89
C LEU A 177 -9.19 3.35 -13.45
N ARG A 178 -9.95 2.76 -14.38
CA ARG A 178 -10.95 1.72 -14.09
C ARG A 178 -10.40 0.40 -13.52
N THR A 179 -9.10 0.15 -13.68
CA THR A 179 -8.43 -1.07 -13.25
C THR A 179 -7.46 -0.83 -12.09
N VAL A 180 -7.50 0.35 -11.49
CA VAL A 180 -6.59 0.78 -10.43
C VAL A 180 -7.41 1.04 -9.18
N ASP A 181 -6.99 0.48 -8.05
CA ASP A 181 -7.68 0.72 -6.79
C ASP A 181 -7.48 2.16 -6.34
N ILE A 182 -8.56 2.85 -5.96
CA ILE A 182 -8.47 4.21 -5.41
C ILE A 182 -8.84 4.18 -3.94
N ILE A 183 -7.88 4.55 -3.11
CA ILE A 183 -7.94 4.41 -1.65
C ILE A 183 -7.91 5.81 -1.04
N VAL A 184 -9.03 6.21 -0.45
CA VAL A 184 -9.12 7.47 0.28
C VAL A 184 -8.83 7.22 1.76
N VAL A 185 -7.79 7.87 2.26
CA VAL A 185 -7.37 7.78 3.65
C VAL A 185 -7.99 8.93 4.43
N SER A 186 -8.74 8.60 5.48
CA SER A 186 -9.19 9.59 6.46
C SER A 186 -8.00 10.23 7.15
N THR A 187 -8.01 11.56 7.11
CA THR A 187 -7.11 12.46 7.79
C THR A 187 -7.93 13.10 8.89
N GLU A 188 -7.76 12.67 10.14
CA GLU A 188 -8.39 13.36 11.27
C GLU A 188 -7.90 14.80 11.29
N THR A 189 -8.73 15.72 10.82
CA THR A 189 -8.63 17.13 11.16
C THR A 189 -9.04 17.24 12.62
N VAL A 190 -8.07 17.40 13.51
CA VAL A 190 -8.37 17.86 14.87
C VAL A 190 -9.05 19.22 14.69
N PRO A 191 -10.33 19.38 15.07
CA PRO A 191 -10.96 20.68 15.02
C PRO A 191 -10.22 21.60 15.98
N ALA A 192 -9.92 22.82 15.51
CA ALA A 192 -9.29 23.88 16.31
C ALA A 192 -10.16 24.26 17.51
#